data_AF-A0A9N9I5C3-F1
#
_entry.id   AF-A0A9N9I5C3-F1
#
_cell.length_a   1.000
_cell.length_b   1.000
_cell.length_c   1.000
_cell.angle_alpha   90.00
_cell.angle_beta   90.00
_cell.angle_gamma   90.00
#
_symmetry.space_group_name_H-M   'P 1'
#
loop_
_entity.id
_entity.type
_entity.pdbx_description
1 polymer ?
#
loop_
_entity_poly.entity_id
_entity_poly.type
_entity_poly.pdbx_seq_one_letter_code
_entity_poly.pdbx_strand_id
1 'polypeptide(L)'
;IPTKKGRLSTTEHYQLDLSDLSKVIILLFINETSNNDDKMSAIYILENLDLLIKNKEYTNILTGPTTAYLDETYGYKRSMNISEYFDLHKTKFIVLFLVIAIFILAFLGTLIISNRAKARAKATGEEPVYKESENFIIFQLGIALFRFGTFTTFVIVDSKAIPYLFVPCVAFLVIPTVINLFIAFWILFSGQSQNYVGWFARNGRDAVIVALLSGTNIDALLMLKSCFAGLDIFNAPFNDSSLKRIFWGACAEIIFSEIPQFIIQILYINSSVLLGPIPIFTSASLSLSILTSVISKIYFIRFKEFSPYLSRFTEEEDKNSLQKIGILNYAIICL
;
A
#
# COMPACT_ATOMS: atom_id res chain seq x y z
N ILE A 1 -31.37 4.58 30.22
CA ILE A 1 -31.78 3.33 29.52
C ILE A 1 -32.33 2.36 30.57
N PRO A 2 -33.55 1.82 30.39
CA PRO A 2 -34.20 0.96 31.38
C PRO A 2 -33.55 -0.43 31.41
N THR A 3 -32.52 -0.58 32.24
CA THR A 3 -31.82 -1.86 32.47
C THR A 3 -31.17 -1.85 33.85
N LYS A 4 -30.86 -3.04 34.39
CA LYS A 4 -30.18 -3.15 35.69
C LYS A 4 -28.78 -2.54 35.62
N LYS A 5 -28.33 -1.98 36.74
CA LYS A 5 -26.97 -1.44 36.88
C LYS A 5 -25.94 -2.55 36.57
N GLY A 6 -24.91 -2.22 35.78
CA GLY A 6 -23.87 -3.17 35.35
C GLY A 6 -24.19 -3.96 34.07
N ARG A 7 -25.37 -3.80 33.47
CA ARG A 7 -25.72 -4.44 32.18
C ARG A 7 -25.26 -3.68 30.95
N LEU A 8 -24.81 -2.43 31.12
CA LEU A 8 -24.26 -1.61 30.03
C LEU A 8 -22.78 -1.39 30.27
N SER A 9 -21.98 -1.62 29.25
CA SER A 9 -20.57 -1.24 29.20
C SER A 9 -20.27 -0.52 27.88
N THR A 10 -19.12 0.15 27.82
CA THR A 10 -18.69 0.92 26.65
C THR A 10 -17.22 0.60 26.37
N THR A 11 -16.75 0.83 25.15
CA THR A 11 -15.31 0.74 24.82
C THR A 11 -14.49 1.91 25.37
N GLU A 12 -15.12 2.94 25.94
CA GLU A 12 -14.52 4.24 26.29
C GLU A 12 -13.96 5.01 25.08
N HIS A 13 -14.11 4.47 23.88
CA HIS A 13 -13.74 5.10 22.63
C HIS A 13 -14.94 5.82 22.02
N TYR A 14 -14.65 6.94 21.35
CA TYR A 14 -15.63 7.68 20.57
C TYR A 14 -15.01 8.06 19.23
N GLN A 15 -15.88 8.25 18.25
CA GLN A 15 -15.53 8.65 16.90
C GLN A 15 -16.40 9.84 16.50
N LEU A 16 -15.85 10.80 15.75
CA LEU A 16 -16.67 11.88 15.19
C LEU A 16 -17.58 11.35 14.08
N ASP A 17 -18.82 11.83 14.02
CA ASP A 17 -19.66 11.60 12.85
C ASP A 17 -19.11 12.43 11.68
N LEU A 18 -18.72 11.75 10.59
CA LEU A 18 -18.17 12.41 9.41
C LEU A 18 -19.21 13.28 8.67
N SER A 19 -20.52 13.06 8.92
CA SER A 19 -21.61 13.87 8.37
C SER A 19 -21.82 15.16 9.15
N ASP A 20 -21.51 15.13 10.45
CA ASP A 20 -21.63 16.26 11.38
C ASP A 20 -20.58 16.14 12.48
N LEU A 21 -19.48 16.87 12.32
CA LEU A 21 -18.34 16.83 13.23
C LEU A 21 -18.64 17.34 14.65
N SER A 22 -19.83 17.92 14.89
CA SER A 22 -20.30 18.28 16.23
C SER A 22 -20.84 17.08 17.02
N LYS A 23 -21.11 15.96 16.32
CA LYS A 23 -21.67 14.74 16.89
C LYS A 23 -20.59 13.67 17.10
N VAL A 24 -20.82 12.85 18.11
CA VAL A 24 -19.95 11.71 18.45
C VAL A 24 -20.73 10.41 18.41
N ILE A 25 -20.06 9.36 17.94
CA ILE A 25 -20.55 7.99 17.90
C ILE A 25 -19.84 7.21 19.01
N ILE A 26 -20.62 6.48 19.80
CA ILE A 26 -20.15 5.64 20.89
C ILE A 26 -20.67 4.21 20.72
N LEU A 27 -19.90 3.23 21.19
CA LEU A 27 -20.33 1.84 21.23
C LEU A 27 -20.85 1.48 22.62
N LEU A 28 -22.05 0.91 22.66
CA LEU A 28 -22.67 0.40 23.88
C LEU A 28 -22.81 -1.12 23.77
N PHE A 29 -22.28 -1.83 24.76
CA PHE A 29 -22.51 -3.26 24.92
C PHE A 29 -23.63 -3.51 25.93
N ILE A 30 -24.51 -4.44 25.60
CA ILE A 30 -25.58 -4.89 26.48
C ILE A 30 -25.26 -6.32 26.88
N ASN A 31 -24.92 -6.52 28.15
CA ASN A 31 -24.61 -7.84 28.68
C ASN A 31 -25.90 -8.67 28.84
N GLU A 32 -25.79 -9.95 28.49
CA GLU A 32 -26.82 -10.95 28.75
C GLU A 32 -27.05 -11.11 30.25
N THR A 33 -28.27 -11.52 30.62
CA THR A 33 -28.57 -11.83 32.02
C THR A 33 -28.04 -13.23 32.36
N SER A 34 -27.35 -13.37 33.50
CA SER A 34 -26.97 -14.67 34.04
C SER A 34 -28.11 -15.37 34.79
N ASN A 35 -29.20 -14.65 35.09
CA ASN A 35 -30.37 -15.17 35.79
C ASN A 35 -31.55 -15.39 34.84
N ASN A 36 -32.09 -16.61 34.85
CA ASN A 36 -33.30 -16.99 34.09
C ASN A 36 -34.57 -16.26 34.57
N ASP A 37 -34.56 -15.65 35.77
CA ASP A 37 -35.68 -14.88 36.31
C ASP A 37 -35.76 -13.43 35.79
N ASP A 38 -34.74 -12.97 35.05
CA ASP A 38 -34.72 -11.63 34.48
C ASP A 38 -35.55 -11.60 33.19
N LYS A 39 -36.77 -11.05 33.29
CA LYS A 39 -37.74 -10.97 32.17
C LYS A 39 -37.26 -10.11 30.99
N MET A 40 -36.18 -9.34 31.14
CA MET A 40 -35.72 -8.38 30.14
C MET A 40 -34.48 -8.90 29.41
N SER A 41 -34.71 -9.58 28.29
CA SER A 41 -33.64 -10.08 27.42
C SER A 41 -32.84 -8.93 26.79
N ALA A 42 -31.60 -9.20 26.39
CA ALA A 42 -30.80 -8.22 25.64
C ALA A 42 -31.51 -7.79 24.34
N ILE A 43 -32.20 -8.73 23.68
CA ILE A 43 -33.00 -8.49 22.47
C ILE A 43 -34.14 -7.49 22.76
N TYR A 44 -34.85 -7.66 23.87
CA TYR A 44 -35.93 -6.73 24.23
C TYR A 44 -35.40 -5.32 24.51
N ILE A 45 -34.22 -5.19 25.14
CA ILE A 45 -33.58 -3.88 25.34
C ILE A 45 -33.22 -3.26 23.99
N LEU A 46 -32.65 -4.05 23.08
CA LEU A 46 -32.23 -3.62 21.75
C LEU A 46 -33.41 -3.11 20.90
N GLU A 47 -34.52 -3.85 20.87
CA GLU A 47 -35.71 -3.50 20.09
C GLU A 47 -36.38 -2.21 20.58
N ASN A 48 -36.36 -1.97 21.90
CA ASN A 48 -36.95 -0.76 22.48
C ASN A 48 -36.00 0.43 22.52
N LEU A 49 -34.67 0.23 22.43
CA LEU A 49 -33.70 1.30 22.57
C LEU A 49 -33.86 2.36 21.47
N ASP A 50 -34.11 1.95 20.23
CA ASP A 50 -34.36 2.87 19.12
C ASP A 50 -35.61 3.71 19.36
N LEU A 51 -36.70 3.08 19.79
CA LEU A 51 -37.96 3.77 20.11
C LEU A 51 -37.79 4.77 21.27
N LEU A 52 -37.03 4.40 22.30
CA LEU A 52 -36.78 5.28 23.44
C LEU A 52 -35.97 6.53 23.04
N ILE A 53 -34.98 6.37 22.15
CA ILE A 53 -34.14 7.48 21.68
C ILE A 53 -34.90 8.38 20.72
N LYS A 54 -35.63 7.80 19.75
CA LYS A 54 -36.41 8.57 18.76
C LYS A 54 -37.57 9.34 19.38
N ASN A 55 -38.15 8.84 20.46
CA ASN A 55 -39.23 9.51 21.19
C ASN A 55 -38.75 10.12 22.51
N LYS A 56 -37.51 10.64 22.58
CA LYS A 56 -36.90 11.05 23.86
C LYS A 56 -37.73 12.09 24.62
N GLU A 57 -38.46 12.96 23.91
CA GLU A 57 -39.36 13.96 24.51
C GLU A 57 -40.42 13.35 25.45
N TYR A 58 -40.83 12.11 25.17
CA TYR A 58 -41.89 11.40 25.90
C TYR A 58 -41.36 10.29 26.81
N THR A 59 -40.04 10.13 26.92
CA THR A 59 -39.42 9.05 27.70
C THR A 59 -38.46 9.58 28.76
N ASN A 60 -38.19 8.75 29.78
CA ASN A 60 -37.25 9.08 30.85
C ASN A 60 -35.78 9.14 30.39
N ILE A 61 -35.50 9.03 29.08
CA ILE A 61 -34.16 9.26 28.53
C ILE A 61 -33.79 10.75 28.61
N LEU A 62 -34.75 11.66 28.44
CA LEU A 62 -34.51 13.11 28.51
C LEU A 62 -34.12 13.59 29.90
N THR A 63 -34.58 12.92 30.95
CA THR A 63 -34.29 13.32 32.35
C THR A 63 -32.91 12.92 32.83
N GLY A 64 -32.18 12.10 32.07
CA GLY A 64 -30.85 11.62 32.47
C GLY A 64 -29.73 12.60 32.11
N PRO A 65 -28.68 12.72 32.95
CA PRO A 65 -27.64 13.74 32.80
C PRO A 65 -26.83 13.61 31.51
N THR A 66 -26.66 12.39 30.99
CA THR A 66 -25.93 12.11 29.73
C THR A 66 -26.85 11.63 28.62
N THR A 67 -27.94 10.93 28.97
CA THR A 67 -28.87 10.36 27.99
C THR A 67 -29.75 11.41 27.30
N ALA A 68 -29.88 12.61 27.88
CA ALA A 68 -30.56 13.74 27.24
C ALA A 68 -29.91 14.18 25.92
N TYR A 69 -28.59 13.98 25.80
CA TYR A 69 -27.80 14.33 24.62
C TYR A 69 -27.83 13.30 23.50
N LEU A 70 -28.56 12.19 23.66
CA LEU A 70 -28.74 11.22 22.58
C LEU A 70 -29.48 11.86 21.42
N ASP A 71 -28.99 11.59 20.21
CA ASP A 71 -29.54 12.11 18.97
C ASP A 71 -30.77 11.32 18.56
N GLU A 72 -31.94 11.95 18.72
CA GLU A 72 -33.24 11.39 18.35
C GLU A 72 -33.38 11.13 16.85
N THR A 73 -32.66 11.88 16.00
CA THR A 73 -32.70 11.70 14.54
C THR A 73 -31.84 10.51 14.11
N TYR A 74 -30.74 10.24 14.82
CA TYR A 74 -29.86 9.12 14.55
C TYR A 74 -30.43 7.80 15.09
N GLY A 75 -31.00 7.83 16.30
CA GLY A 75 -31.59 6.66 16.96
C GLY A 75 -30.55 5.64 17.42
N TYR A 76 -30.95 4.38 17.47
CA TYR A 76 -30.08 3.24 17.75
C TYR A 76 -29.80 2.44 16.48
N LYS A 77 -28.53 2.07 16.26
CA LYS A 77 -28.12 1.15 15.19
C LYS A 77 -27.40 -0.05 15.78
N ARG A 78 -27.85 -1.24 15.39
CA ARG A 78 -27.20 -2.49 15.78
C ARG A 78 -25.84 -2.60 15.10
N SER A 79 -24.83 -3.03 15.87
CA SER A 79 -23.55 -3.45 15.29
C SER A 79 -23.79 -4.58 14.30
N MET A 80 -23.23 -4.44 13.10
CA MET A 80 -23.44 -5.38 12.00
C MET A 80 -22.65 -6.67 12.23
N ASN A 81 -23.23 -7.79 11.84
CA ASN A 81 -22.48 -9.04 11.71
C ASN A 81 -21.62 -9.03 10.44
N ILE A 82 -20.62 -9.92 10.35
CA ILE A 82 -19.68 -9.97 9.21
C ILE A 82 -20.43 -10.13 7.87
N SER A 83 -21.46 -10.98 7.80
CA SER A 83 -22.25 -11.15 6.58
C SER A 83 -22.95 -9.86 6.15
N GLU A 84 -23.62 -9.19 7.10
CA GLU A 84 -24.33 -7.93 6.85
C GLU A 84 -23.37 -6.82 6.39
N TYR A 85 -22.16 -6.81 6.95
CA TYR A 85 -21.11 -5.87 6.55
C TYR A 85 -20.66 -6.08 5.10
N PHE A 86 -20.45 -7.34 4.69
CA PHE A 86 -20.10 -7.66 3.31
C PHE A 86 -21.25 -7.35 2.36
N ASP A 87 -22.49 -7.61 2.75
CA ASP A 87 -23.67 -7.28 1.93
C ASP A 87 -23.83 -5.76 1.76
N LEU A 88 -23.65 -4.99 2.83
CA LEU A 88 -23.70 -3.52 2.79
C LEU A 88 -22.62 -2.92 1.87
N HIS A 89 -21.43 -3.51 1.85
CA HIS A 89 -20.29 -3.02 1.08
C HIS A 89 -19.99 -3.84 -0.17
N LYS A 90 -20.92 -4.70 -0.60
CA LYS A 90 -20.75 -5.68 -1.68
C LYS A 90 -20.21 -5.06 -2.97
N THR A 91 -20.75 -3.91 -3.37
CA THR A 91 -20.31 -3.20 -4.59
C THR A 91 -18.85 -2.74 -4.51
N LYS A 92 -18.41 -2.22 -3.35
CA LYS A 92 -17.02 -1.79 -3.12
C LYS A 92 -16.05 -2.98 -3.22
N PHE A 93 -16.42 -4.12 -2.64
CA PHE A 93 -15.62 -5.35 -2.75
C PHE A 93 -15.57 -5.88 -4.19
N ILE A 94 -16.69 -5.90 -4.91
CA ILE A 94 -16.74 -6.33 -6.32
C ILE A 94 -15.82 -5.47 -7.19
N VAL A 95 -15.90 -4.14 -7.04
CA VAL A 95 -15.04 -3.21 -7.79
C VAL A 95 -13.57 -3.46 -7.46
N LEU A 96 -13.23 -3.69 -6.18
CA LEU A 96 -11.87 -4.02 -5.80
C LEU A 96 -11.37 -5.31 -6.46
N PHE A 97 -12.13 -6.40 -6.40
CA PHE A 97 -11.76 -7.66 -7.03
C PHE A 97 -11.61 -7.53 -8.55
N LEU A 98 -12.46 -6.72 -9.19
CA LEU A 98 -12.36 -6.45 -10.62
C LEU A 98 -11.07 -5.69 -10.97
N VAL A 99 -10.69 -4.67 -10.18
CA VAL A 99 -9.41 -3.95 -10.36
C VAL A 99 -8.22 -4.90 -10.18
N ILE A 100 -8.24 -5.75 -9.16
CA ILE A 100 -7.19 -6.76 -8.92
C ILE A 100 -7.11 -7.74 -10.10
N ALA A 101 -8.25 -8.22 -10.61
CA ALA A 101 -8.29 -9.14 -11.74
C ALA A 101 -7.72 -8.51 -13.02
N ILE A 102 -8.07 -7.26 -13.32
CA ILE A 102 -7.51 -6.50 -14.45
C ILE A 102 -5.99 -6.36 -14.29
N PHE A 103 -5.51 -6.07 -13.08
CA PHE A 103 -4.09 -5.93 -12.81
C PHE A 103 -3.33 -7.26 -13.04
N ILE A 104 -3.89 -8.38 -12.59
CA ILE A 104 -3.34 -9.73 -12.82
C ILE A 104 -3.32 -10.06 -14.32
N LEU A 105 -4.40 -9.74 -15.06
CA LEU A 105 -4.45 -9.96 -16.50
C LEU A 105 -3.42 -9.11 -17.25
N ALA A 106 -3.21 -7.86 -16.85
CA ALA A 106 -2.16 -7.00 -17.40
C ALA A 106 -0.77 -7.60 -17.15
N PHE A 107 -0.51 -8.08 -15.92
CA PHE A 107 0.73 -8.77 -15.57
C PHE A 107 0.96 -10.01 -16.45
N LEU A 108 -0.04 -10.89 -16.58
CA LEU A 108 0.04 -12.08 -17.43
C LEU A 108 0.25 -11.72 -18.90
N GLY A 109 -0.42 -10.68 -19.40
CA GLY A 109 -0.23 -10.16 -20.75
C GLY A 109 1.21 -9.77 -21.03
N THR A 110 1.84 -9.03 -20.11
CA THR A 110 3.25 -8.62 -20.25
C THR A 110 4.21 -9.81 -20.24
N LEU A 111 3.93 -10.82 -19.43
CA LEU A 111 4.69 -12.07 -19.38
C LEU A 111 4.59 -12.82 -20.71
N ILE A 112 3.38 -12.98 -21.26
CA ILE A 112 3.15 -13.62 -22.56
C ILE A 112 3.89 -12.87 -23.68
N ILE A 113 3.81 -11.54 -23.71
CA ILE A 113 4.51 -10.70 -24.71
C ILE A 113 6.02 -10.92 -24.62
N SER A 114 6.60 -10.86 -23.42
CA SER A 114 8.03 -11.05 -23.21
C SER A 114 8.51 -12.45 -23.63
N ASN A 115 7.75 -13.50 -23.33
CA ASN A 115 8.08 -14.87 -23.73
C ASN A 115 8.01 -15.07 -25.25
N ARG A 116 7.04 -14.42 -25.92
CA ARG A 116 6.93 -14.44 -27.38
C ARG A 116 8.09 -13.70 -28.03
N ALA A 117 8.50 -12.56 -27.48
CA ALA A 117 9.66 -11.81 -27.96
C ALA A 117 10.95 -12.66 -27.86
N LYS A 118 11.17 -13.32 -26.71
CA LYS A 118 12.29 -14.26 -26.50
C LYS A 118 12.27 -15.43 -27.51
N ALA A 119 11.11 -16.03 -27.74
CA ALA A 119 10.95 -17.14 -28.69
C ALA A 119 11.25 -16.72 -30.14
N ARG A 120 10.86 -15.50 -30.54
CA ARG A 120 11.15 -14.96 -31.87
C ARG A 120 12.64 -14.70 -32.06
N ALA A 121 13.30 -14.06 -31.09
CA ALA A 121 14.74 -13.79 -31.14
C ALA A 121 15.57 -15.07 -31.28
N LYS A 122 15.18 -16.14 -30.56
CA LYS A 122 15.83 -17.45 -30.67
C LYS A 122 15.64 -18.11 -32.04
N ALA A 123 14.52 -17.84 -32.72
CA ALA A 123 14.22 -18.40 -34.03
C ALA A 123 14.94 -17.69 -35.19
N THR A 124 15.25 -16.39 -35.06
CA THR A 124 15.97 -15.61 -36.08
C THR A 124 17.49 -15.77 -36.02
N GLY A 125 18.04 -16.46 -35.00
CA GLY A 125 19.48 -16.62 -34.84
C GLY A 125 20.23 -15.33 -34.49
N GLU A 126 19.51 -14.24 -34.23
CA GLU A 126 20.05 -13.02 -33.66
C GLU A 126 20.44 -13.32 -32.21
N GLU A 127 21.69 -13.02 -31.85
CA GLU A 127 22.11 -13.01 -30.45
C GLU A 127 21.15 -12.07 -29.70
N PRO A 128 20.39 -12.56 -28.70
CA PRO A 128 19.38 -11.73 -28.09
C PRO A 128 20.06 -10.57 -27.36
N VAL A 129 19.96 -9.36 -27.92
CA VAL A 129 20.23 -8.11 -27.19
C VAL A 129 19.21 -7.92 -26.03
N TYR A 130 18.19 -8.78 -25.99
CA TYR A 130 17.17 -8.85 -24.95
C TYR A 130 17.74 -9.39 -23.63
N LYS A 131 18.25 -8.45 -22.85
CA LYS A 131 18.39 -8.50 -21.39
C LYS A 131 17.22 -9.26 -20.75
N GLU A 132 17.48 -10.10 -19.74
CA GLU A 132 16.41 -10.75 -18.98
C GLU A 132 15.44 -9.70 -18.43
N SER A 133 14.20 -9.74 -18.93
CA SER A 133 13.15 -8.80 -18.53
C SER A 133 12.73 -9.06 -17.08
N GLU A 134 12.97 -8.11 -16.19
CA GLU A 134 12.58 -8.16 -14.78
C GLU A 134 11.09 -7.80 -14.62
N ASN A 135 10.19 -8.61 -15.19
CA ASN A 135 8.75 -8.33 -15.23
C ASN A 135 8.11 -8.30 -13.83
N PHE A 136 8.74 -8.85 -12.79
CA PHE A 136 8.23 -8.78 -11.41
C PHE A 136 8.04 -7.32 -10.94
N ILE A 137 8.78 -6.38 -11.51
CA ILE A 137 8.71 -4.97 -11.13
C ILE A 137 7.31 -4.36 -11.30
N ILE A 138 6.51 -4.84 -12.25
CA ILE A 138 5.14 -4.32 -12.45
C ILE A 138 4.23 -4.73 -11.29
N PHE A 139 4.44 -5.90 -10.70
CA PHE A 139 3.71 -6.32 -9.51
C PHE A 139 4.05 -5.45 -8.31
N GLN A 140 5.34 -5.14 -8.12
CA GLN A 140 5.80 -4.23 -7.07
C GLN A 140 5.25 -2.81 -7.26
N LEU A 141 5.27 -2.28 -8.48
CA LEU A 141 4.66 -0.99 -8.80
C LEU A 141 3.14 -0.99 -8.54
N GLY A 142 2.45 -2.08 -8.88
CA GLY A 142 1.03 -2.26 -8.61
C GLY A 142 0.68 -2.18 -7.14
N ILE A 143 1.43 -2.90 -6.29
CA ILE A 143 1.25 -2.87 -4.84
C ILE A 143 1.53 -1.46 -4.31
N ALA A 144 2.60 -0.81 -4.77
CA ALA A 144 2.95 0.55 -4.36
C ALA A 144 1.83 1.56 -4.69
N LEU A 145 1.30 1.53 -5.92
CA LEU A 145 0.20 2.39 -6.34
C LEU A 145 -1.10 2.08 -5.58
N PHE A 146 -1.41 0.80 -5.37
CA PHE A 146 -2.59 0.40 -4.62
C PHE A 146 -2.50 0.88 -3.16
N ARG A 147 -1.37 0.67 -2.49
CA ARG A 147 -1.10 1.19 -1.14
C ARG A 147 -1.24 2.70 -1.09
N PHE A 148 -0.63 3.42 -2.02
CA PHE A 148 -0.69 4.88 -2.05
C PHE A 148 -2.13 5.36 -2.22
N GLY A 149 -2.90 4.75 -3.12
CA GLY A 149 -4.30 5.08 -3.37
C GLY A 149 -5.23 4.78 -2.19
N THR A 150 -5.11 3.60 -1.58
CA THR A 150 -5.93 3.22 -0.41
C THR A 150 -5.62 4.10 0.79
N PHE A 151 -4.33 4.33 1.09
CA PHE A 151 -3.92 5.20 2.20
C PHE A 151 -4.34 6.66 1.96
N THR A 152 -4.19 7.19 0.74
CA THR A 152 -4.68 8.54 0.41
C THR A 152 -6.19 8.65 0.60
N THR A 153 -6.95 7.65 0.15
CA THR A 153 -8.41 7.61 0.33
C THR A 153 -8.77 7.58 1.82
N PHE A 154 -8.07 6.77 2.61
CA PHE A 154 -8.22 6.72 4.05
C PHE A 154 -7.96 8.07 4.72
N VAL A 155 -6.88 8.78 4.35
CA VAL A 155 -6.58 10.10 4.89
C VAL A 155 -7.71 11.09 4.59
N ILE A 156 -8.24 11.08 3.37
CA ILE A 156 -9.28 12.04 2.95
C ILE A 156 -10.63 11.74 3.61
N VAL A 157 -11.03 10.46 3.67
CA VAL A 157 -12.38 10.02 4.00
C VAL A 157 -12.53 9.70 5.49
N ASP A 158 -11.63 8.88 6.04
CA ASP A 158 -11.85 8.23 7.34
C ASP A 158 -10.99 8.84 8.46
N SER A 159 -9.80 9.35 8.16
CA SER A 159 -8.85 9.75 9.21
C SER A 159 -9.31 10.93 10.09
N LYS A 160 -10.27 11.74 9.61
CA LYS A 160 -10.89 12.83 10.39
C LYS A 160 -11.79 12.33 11.52
N ALA A 161 -12.24 11.08 11.43
CA ALA A 161 -13.11 10.49 12.44
C ALA A 161 -12.42 10.35 13.79
N ILE A 162 -11.07 10.31 13.79
CA ILE A 162 -10.22 10.29 14.98
C ILE A 162 -9.26 11.52 14.92
N PRO A 163 -9.61 12.64 15.57
CA PRO A 163 -8.96 13.93 15.35
C PRO A 163 -7.44 13.94 15.53
N TYR A 164 -6.92 13.22 16.53
CA TYR A 164 -5.48 13.19 16.81
C TYR A 164 -4.67 12.39 15.79
N LEU A 165 -5.31 11.55 14.95
CA LEU A 165 -4.64 10.79 13.89
C LEU A 165 -4.58 11.56 12.56
N PHE A 166 -5.48 12.52 12.33
CA PHE A 166 -5.56 13.23 11.05
C PHE A 166 -4.25 13.91 10.64
N VAL A 167 -3.64 14.69 11.54
CA VAL A 167 -2.39 15.42 11.25
C VAL A 167 -1.22 14.46 10.97
N PRO A 168 -0.96 13.43 11.80
CA PRO A 168 0.02 12.39 11.48
C PRO A 168 -0.23 11.71 10.12
N CYS A 169 -1.47 11.36 9.79
CA CYS A 169 -1.83 10.74 8.50
C CYS A 169 -1.39 11.61 7.31
N VAL A 170 -1.71 12.91 7.36
CA VAL A 170 -1.32 13.85 6.30
C VAL A 170 0.20 13.99 6.22
N ALA A 171 0.88 14.13 7.36
CA ALA A 171 2.33 14.28 7.40
C ALA A 171 3.05 13.05 6.79
N PHE A 172 2.67 11.84 7.20
CA PHE A 172 3.25 10.59 6.69
C PHE A 172 2.80 10.22 5.27
N LEU A 173 1.80 10.89 4.70
CA LEU A 173 1.49 10.82 3.28
C LEU A 173 2.35 11.81 2.47
N VAL A 174 2.36 13.09 2.87
CA VAL A 174 2.92 14.17 2.05
C VAL A 174 4.45 14.20 2.11
N ILE A 175 5.04 14.10 3.31
CA ILE A 175 6.49 14.27 3.49
C ILE A 175 7.27 13.19 2.72
N PRO A 176 6.97 11.87 2.85
CA PRO A 176 7.69 10.85 2.10
C PRO A 176 7.51 10.99 0.59
N THR A 177 6.31 11.35 0.12
CA THR A 177 6.05 11.56 -1.31
C THR A 177 6.90 12.70 -1.89
N VAL A 178 7.01 13.82 -1.18
CA VAL A 178 7.85 14.94 -1.62
C VAL A 178 9.33 14.54 -1.63
N ILE A 179 9.80 13.84 -0.60
CA ILE A 179 11.18 13.34 -0.53
C ILE A 179 11.47 12.37 -1.68
N ASN A 180 10.57 11.42 -1.94
CA ASN A 180 10.71 10.46 -3.02
C ASN A 180 10.77 11.14 -4.40
N LEU A 181 9.90 12.12 -4.65
CA LEU A 181 9.95 12.91 -5.88
C LEU A 181 11.28 13.66 -6.01
N PHE A 182 11.75 14.28 -4.93
CA PHE A 182 13.02 14.99 -4.93
C PHE A 182 14.19 14.06 -5.26
N ILE A 183 14.28 12.89 -4.60
CA ILE A 183 15.30 11.88 -4.87
C ILE A 183 15.18 11.37 -6.31
N ALA A 184 13.97 11.14 -6.81
CA ALA A 184 13.75 10.62 -8.15
C ALA A 184 14.25 11.59 -9.23
N PHE A 185 13.88 12.86 -9.14
CA PHE A 185 14.38 13.89 -10.06
C PHE A 185 15.87 14.13 -9.91
N TRP A 186 16.40 14.07 -8.68
CA TRP A 186 17.84 14.15 -8.46
C TRP A 186 18.58 13.03 -9.21
N ILE A 187 18.09 11.78 -9.14
CA ILE A 187 18.68 10.65 -9.85
C ILE A 187 18.58 10.83 -11.36
N LEU A 188 17.43 11.30 -11.86
CA LEU A 188 17.18 11.51 -13.28
C LEU A 188 18.19 12.49 -13.91
N PHE A 189 18.54 13.57 -13.18
CA PHE A 189 19.32 14.66 -13.73
C PHE A 189 20.79 14.72 -13.27
N SER A 190 21.18 14.02 -12.19
CA SER A 190 22.52 14.18 -11.60
C SER A 190 23.48 13.04 -11.93
N GLY A 191 24.62 13.38 -12.55
CA GLY A 191 25.84 12.56 -12.55
C GLY A 191 25.76 11.26 -13.37
N GLN A 192 24.97 11.23 -14.43
CA GLN A 192 24.80 10.05 -15.28
C GLN A 192 25.85 9.94 -16.39
N SER A 193 26.00 8.72 -16.95
CA SER A 193 26.94 8.45 -18.05
C SER A 193 26.51 9.10 -19.37
N GLN A 194 27.42 9.23 -20.33
CA GLN A 194 27.10 9.73 -21.68
C GLN A 194 26.03 8.85 -22.38
N ASN A 195 26.09 7.53 -22.16
CA ASN A 195 25.09 6.58 -22.68
C ASN A 195 23.68 6.87 -22.13
N TYR A 196 23.59 7.28 -20.86
CA TYR A 196 22.32 7.68 -20.26
C TYR A 196 21.77 8.95 -20.89
N VAL A 197 22.62 9.95 -21.15
CA VAL A 197 22.19 11.20 -21.80
C VAL A 197 21.60 10.91 -23.17
N GLY A 198 22.23 10.05 -23.97
CA GLY A 198 21.71 9.62 -25.26
C GLY A 198 20.37 8.86 -25.17
N TRP A 199 20.22 7.99 -24.18
CA TRP A 199 18.95 7.29 -23.91
C TRP A 199 17.85 8.26 -23.44
N PHE A 200 18.18 9.20 -22.55
CA PHE A 200 17.25 10.18 -21.98
C PHE A 200 16.77 11.18 -23.04
N ALA A 201 17.62 11.56 -24.00
CA ALA A 201 17.20 12.40 -25.12
C ALA A 201 16.10 11.74 -25.99
N ARG A 202 16.05 10.40 -26.03
CA ARG A 202 15.06 9.63 -26.79
C ARG A 202 13.81 9.32 -25.98
N ASN A 203 13.98 8.96 -24.70
CA ASN A 203 12.93 8.40 -23.84
C ASN A 203 12.56 9.30 -22.65
N GLY A 204 13.03 10.55 -22.63
CA GLY A 204 12.96 11.44 -21.46
C GLY A 204 11.55 11.70 -20.96
N ARG A 205 10.55 11.75 -21.85
CA ARG A 205 9.14 11.91 -21.46
C ARG A 205 8.67 10.76 -20.57
N ASP A 206 8.93 9.52 -20.97
CA ASP A 206 8.53 8.33 -20.22
C ASP A 206 9.33 8.22 -18.92
N ALA A 207 10.62 8.59 -18.97
CA ALA A 207 11.47 8.65 -17.79
C ALA A 207 10.95 9.65 -16.73
N VAL A 208 10.47 10.81 -17.16
CA VAL A 208 9.84 11.80 -16.27
C VAL A 208 8.51 11.28 -15.69
N ILE A 209 7.70 10.58 -16.49
CA ILE A 209 6.45 9.97 -15.98
C ILE A 209 6.78 8.95 -14.88
N VAL A 210 7.77 8.08 -15.08
CA VAL A 210 8.19 7.11 -14.06
C VAL A 210 8.79 7.80 -12.83
N ALA A 211 9.54 8.89 -13.01
CA ALA A 211 10.02 9.70 -11.89
C ALA A 211 8.88 10.31 -11.07
N LEU A 212 7.79 10.76 -11.72
CA LEU A 212 6.59 11.23 -11.01
C LEU A 212 5.90 10.08 -10.25
N LEU A 213 5.78 8.89 -10.86
CA LEU A 213 5.25 7.70 -10.18
C LEU A 213 6.10 7.28 -8.98
N SER A 214 7.39 7.61 -9.00
CA SER A 214 8.31 7.33 -7.90
C SER A 214 7.96 8.11 -6.62
N GLY A 215 7.13 9.15 -6.70
CA GLY A 215 6.52 9.78 -5.54
C GLY A 215 5.69 8.82 -4.67
N THR A 216 5.16 7.74 -5.26
CA THR A 216 4.45 6.69 -4.50
C THR A 216 5.39 5.67 -3.87
N ASN A 217 6.51 5.36 -4.54
CA ASN A 217 7.57 4.49 -4.06
C ASN A 217 8.80 4.67 -4.95
N ILE A 218 9.96 4.91 -4.36
CA ILE A 218 11.20 5.18 -5.12
C ILE A 218 11.65 4.01 -6.00
N ASP A 219 11.23 2.78 -5.69
CA ASP A 219 11.49 1.58 -6.49
C ASP A 219 10.83 1.64 -7.87
N ALA A 220 9.86 2.54 -8.10
CA ALA A 220 9.29 2.76 -9.43
C ALA A 220 10.38 3.16 -10.45
N LEU A 221 11.45 3.83 -10.03
CA LEU A 221 12.58 4.16 -10.92
C LEU A 221 13.26 2.92 -11.50
N LEU A 222 13.27 1.79 -10.78
CA LEU A 222 13.85 0.55 -11.30
C LEU A 222 13.10 0.07 -12.56
N MET A 223 11.86 0.51 -12.79
CA MET A 223 11.10 0.20 -14.00
C MET A 223 11.84 0.69 -15.24
N LEU A 224 12.57 1.81 -15.14
CA LEU A 224 13.37 2.32 -16.25
C LEU A 224 14.56 1.41 -16.59
N LYS A 225 14.99 0.51 -15.71
CA LYS A 225 16.12 -0.41 -15.93
C LYS A 225 15.69 -1.86 -16.23
N SER A 226 14.46 -2.23 -15.90
CA SER A 226 13.98 -3.63 -15.85
C SER A 226 13.82 -4.33 -17.19
N CYS A 227 14.03 -3.64 -18.32
CA CYS A 227 13.73 -4.11 -19.66
C CYS A 227 12.28 -4.66 -19.73
N PHE A 228 11.35 -3.94 -19.10
CA PHE A 228 9.95 -4.36 -18.97
C PHE A 228 9.34 -4.67 -20.34
N ALA A 229 8.73 -5.85 -20.46
CA ALA A 229 8.17 -6.40 -21.70
C ALA A 229 9.15 -6.48 -22.89
N GLY A 230 10.46 -6.34 -22.65
CA GLY A 230 11.49 -6.30 -23.69
C GLY A 230 11.54 -4.96 -24.45
N LEU A 231 11.02 -3.87 -23.88
CA LEU A 231 11.01 -2.55 -24.53
C LEU A 231 12.26 -1.74 -24.19
N ASP A 232 12.87 -1.11 -25.20
CA ASP A 232 14.06 -0.26 -25.05
C ASP A 232 13.84 0.97 -24.17
N ILE A 233 12.58 1.43 -24.08
CA ILE A 233 12.14 2.51 -23.18
C ILE A 233 12.41 2.15 -21.70
N PHE A 234 12.53 0.87 -21.37
CA PHE A 234 12.80 0.39 -20.01
C PHE A 234 14.22 -0.19 -19.86
N ASN A 235 15.17 0.23 -20.70
CA ASN A 235 16.57 -0.19 -20.65
C ASN A 235 17.53 0.99 -20.36
N ALA A 236 17.20 1.81 -19.37
CA ALA A 236 18.00 2.94 -18.93
C ALA A 236 19.37 2.47 -18.37
N PRO A 237 20.48 3.05 -18.85
CA PRO A 237 21.81 2.71 -18.38
C PRO A 237 22.17 3.50 -17.11
N PHE A 238 21.44 3.27 -16.01
CA PHE A 238 21.76 3.85 -14.71
C PHE A 238 23.14 3.41 -14.22
N ASN A 239 23.90 4.35 -13.67
CA ASN A 239 25.14 4.06 -12.98
C ASN A 239 24.93 3.49 -11.56
N ASP A 240 25.99 2.92 -11.00
CA ASP A 240 25.94 2.25 -9.69
C ASP A 240 25.59 3.19 -8.54
N SER A 241 26.06 4.44 -8.62
CA SER A 241 25.74 5.46 -7.63
C SER A 241 24.23 5.74 -7.59
N SER A 242 23.56 5.74 -8.74
CA SER A 242 22.11 5.91 -8.82
C SER A 242 21.38 4.71 -8.26
N LEU A 243 21.80 3.49 -8.60
CA LEU A 243 21.19 2.26 -8.08
C LEU A 243 21.33 2.13 -6.56
N LYS A 244 22.51 2.50 -6.02
CA LYS A 244 22.72 2.59 -4.57
C LYS A 244 21.80 3.63 -3.91
N ARG A 245 21.59 4.78 -4.55
CA ARG A 245 20.65 5.81 -4.06
C ARG A 245 19.20 5.32 -4.07
N ILE A 246 18.77 4.64 -5.14
CA ILE A 246 17.44 4.03 -5.22
C ILE A 246 17.28 3.02 -4.08
N PHE A 247 18.25 2.12 -3.91
CA PHE A 247 18.21 1.10 -2.86
C PHE A 247 18.10 1.72 -1.45
N TRP A 248 18.97 2.67 -1.10
CA TRP A 248 18.92 3.31 0.22
C TRP A 248 17.68 4.18 0.41
N GLY A 249 17.19 4.84 -0.65
CA GLY A 249 15.91 5.53 -0.64
C GLY A 249 14.76 4.57 -0.32
N ALA A 250 14.75 3.38 -0.94
CA ALA A 250 13.71 2.38 -0.71
C ALA A 250 13.75 1.82 0.71
N CYS A 251 14.95 1.62 1.27
CA CYS A 251 15.11 1.28 2.69
C CYS A 251 14.59 2.39 3.61
N ALA A 252 14.90 3.65 3.31
CA ALA A 252 14.41 4.79 4.08
C ALA A 252 12.88 4.91 4.02
N GLU A 253 12.27 4.64 2.87
CA GLU A 253 10.81 4.65 2.70
C GLU A 253 10.11 3.63 3.62
N ILE A 254 10.66 2.42 3.79
CA ILE A 254 10.09 1.43 4.71
C ILE A 254 10.06 1.99 6.15
N ILE A 255 11.17 2.58 6.59
CA ILE A 255 11.34 3.05 7.97
C ILE A 255 10.53 4.32 8.26
N PHE A 256 10.55 5.28 7.33
CA PHE A 256 9.97 6.60 7.55
C PHE A 256 8.57 6.79 6.94
N SER A 257 8.08 5.85 6.14
CA SER A 257 6.76 5.89 5.51
C SER A 257 5.93 4.65 5.82
N GLU A 258 6.35 3.47 5.34
CA GLU A 258 5.49 2.28 5.39
C GLU A 258 5.19 1.82 6.83
N ILE A 259 6.20 1.75 7.70
CA ILE A 259 6.02 1.36 9.11
C ILE A 259 5.17 2.38 9.88
N PRO A 260 5.47 3.71 9.85
CA PRO A 260 4.62 4.70 10.49
C PRO A 260 3.17 4.70 10.00
N GLN A 261 2.94 4.58 8.69
CA GLN A 261 1.59 4.48 8.13
C GLN A 261 0.86 3.22 8.63
N PHE A 262 1.57 2.10 8.76
CA PHE A 262 1.01 0.87 9.32
C PHE A 262 0.67 0.99 10.81
N ILE A 263 1.52 1.65 11.60
CA ILE A 263 1.25 1.93 13.02
C ILE A 263 0.00 2.82 13.15
N ILE A 264 -0.10 3.87 12.35
CA ILE A 264 -1.29 4.74 12.29
C ILE A 264 -2.54 3.92 11.98
N GLN A 265 -2.45 2.96 11.06
CA GLN A 265 -3.57 2.10 10.70
C GLN A 265 -4.02 1.21 11.87
N ILE A 266 -3.07 0.65 12.63
CA ILE A 266 -3.37 -0.13 13.84
C ILE A 266 -4.05 0.75 14.89
N LEU A 267 -3.52 1.96 15.13
CA LEU A 267 -4.11 2.91 16.08
C LEU A 267 -5.53 3.30 15.65
N TYR A 268 -5.76 3.56 14.36
CA TYR A 268 -7.08 3.85 13.84
C TYR A 268 -8.06 2.71 14.10
N ILE A 269 -7.68 1.47 13.77
CA ILE A 269 -8.54 0.29 13.99
C ILE A 269 -8.86 0.10 15.47
N ASN A 270 -7.88 0.30 16.36
CA ASN A 270 -8.07 0.12 17.80
C ASN A 270 -8.95 1.21 18.42
N SER A 271 -8.94 2.42 17.86
CA SER A 271 -9.66 3.57 18.39
C SER A 271 -11.00 3.84 17.70
N SER A 272 -11.26 3.21 16.55
CA SER A 272 -12.51 3.39 15.81
C SER A 272 -13.67 2.64 16.43
N VAL A 273 -14.84 3.27 16.43
CA VAL A 273 -16.10 2.64 16.83
C VAL A 273 -16.77 1.96 15.64
N LEU A 274 -16.73 2.62 14.46
CA LEU A 274 -17.28 2.10 13.22
C LEU A 274 -16.15 1.94 12.19
N LEU A 275 -15.87 0.69 11.83
CA LEU A 275 -14.84 0.38 10.83
C LEU A 275 -15.46 0.26 9.44
N GLY A 276 -15.11 1.18 8.54
CA GLY A 276 -15.47 1.10 7.13
C GLY A 276 -14.51 0.20 6.32
N PRO A 277 -14.83 -0.06 5.03
CA PRO A 277 -14.04 -0.96 4.19
C PRO A 277 -12.69 -0.36 3.77
N ILE A 278 -12.60 0.96 3.69
CA ILE A 278 -11.38 1.68 3.30
C ILE A 278 -10.23 1.40 4.29
N PRO A 279 -10.41 1.57 5.62
CA PRO A 279 -9.41 1.16 6.61
C PRO A 279 -8.94 -0.30 6.50
N ILE A 280 -9.83 -1.22 6.13
CA ILE A 280 -9.49 -2.64 5.96
C ILE A 280 -8.58 -2.84 4.75
N PHE A 281 -8.95 -2.26 3.60
CA PHE A 281 -8.14 -2.32 2.39
C PHE A 281 -6.79 -1.64 2.55
N THR A 282 -6.77 -0.51 3.26
CA THR A 282 -5.55 0.23 3.59
C THR A 282 -4.61 -0.64 4.41
N SER A 283 -5.12 -1.27 5.47
CA SER A 283 -4.34 -2.21 6.30
C SER A 283 -3.76 -3.37 5.49
N ALA A 284 -4.61 -4.04 4.69
CA ALA A 284 -4.16 -5.16 3.85
C ALA A 284 -3.08 -4.73 2.84
N SER A 285 -3.25 -3.56 2.20
CA SER A 285 -2.28 -3.03 1.24
C SER A 285 -0.94 -2.66 1.88
N LEU A 286 -0.96 -2.08 3.10
CA LEU A 286 0.24 -1.75 3.86
C LEU A 286 1.01 -3.00 4.27
N SER A 287 0.31 -4.02 4.80
CA SER A 287 0.93 -5.30 5.15
C SER A 287 1.58 -5.97 3.95
N LEU A 288 0.92 -5.96 2.78
CA LEU A 288 1.47 -6.54 1.56
C LEU A 288 2.68 -5.76 1.04
N SER A 289 2.65 -4.42 1.08
CA SER A 289 3.77 -3.57 0.68
C SER A 289 5.00 -3.81 1.55
N ILE A 290 4.83 -3.81 2.87
CA ILE A 290 5.93 -4.07 3.80
C ILE A 290 6.52 -5.45 3.56
N LEU A 291 5.67 -6.48 3.41
CA LEU A 291 6.12 -7.85 3.18
C LEU A 291 6.95 -7.94 1.88
N THR A 292 6.43 -7.40 0.78
CA THR A 292 7.12 -7.46 -0.52
C THR A 292 8.40 -6.62 -0.54
N SER A 293 8.38 -5.44 0.07
CA SER A 293 9.56 -4.61 0.28
C SER A 293 10.62 -5.35 1.08
N VAL A 294 10.31 -5.84 2.28
CA VAL A 294 11.27 -6.54 3.14
C VAL A 294 11.86 -7.77 2.45
N ILE A 295 11.02 -8.60 1.82
CA ILE A 295 11.49 -9.77 1.07
C ILE A 295 12.46 -9.34 -0.03
N SER A 296 12.10 -8.36 -0.86
CA SER A 296 12.96 -7.87 -1.96
C SER A 296 14.33 -7.39 -1.47
N LYS A 297 14.38 -6.66 -0.34
CA LYS A 297 15.64 -6.14 0.22
C LYS A 297 16.46 -7.24 0.92
N ILE A 298 15.83 -8.23 1.56
CA ILE A 298 16.54 -9.41 2.11
C ILE A 298 17.17 -10.22 0.97
N TYR A 299 16.42 -10.47 -0.11
CA TYR A 299 16.96 -11.15 -1.29
C TYR A 299 18.15 -10.38 -1.86
N PHE A 300 18.08 -9.05 -1.93
CA PHE A 300 19.21 -8.23 -2.37
C PHE A 300 20.47 -8.41 -1.52
N ILE A 301 20.32 -8.28 -0.19
CA ILE A 301 21.47 -8.34 0.73
C ILE A 301 22.12 -9.74 0.68
N ARG A 302 21.30 -10.79 0.60
CA ARG A 302 21.75 -12.18 0.65
C ARG A 302 22.24 -12.71 -0.69
N PHE A 303 21.66 -12.24 -1.80
CA PHE A 303 21.89 -12.76 -3.15
C PHE A 303 22.08 -11.59 -4.12
N LYS A 304 23.25 -10.95 -4.07
CA LYS A 304 23.60 -9.80 -4.92
C LYS A 304 23.42 -10.08 -6.43
N GLU A 305 23.64 -11.31 -6.86
CA GLU A 305 23.51 -11.76 -8.26
C GLU A 305 22.07 -11.69 -8.78
N PHE A 306 21.08 -11.97 -7.93
CA PHE A 306 19.64 -11.96 -8.29
C PHE A 306 18.94 -10.65 -7.95
N SER A 307 19.73 -9.61 -7.71
CA SER A 307 19.22 -8.33 -7.28
C SER A 307 18.68 -7.49 -8.44
N PRO A 308 17.47 -6.91 -8.34
CA PRO A 308 17.02 -5.89 -9.29
C PRO A 308 17.91 -4.61 -9.25
N TYR A 309 18.75 -4.46 -8.23
CA TYR A 309 19.70 -3.36 -8.08
C TYR A 309 21.10 -3.69 -8.62
N LEU A 310 21.44 -4.96 -8.84
CA LEU A 310 22.82 -5.41 -9.07
C LEU A 310 23.02 -6.52 -10.11
N SER A 311 21.99 -6.97 -10.83
CA SER A 311 21.98 -8.08 -11.81
C SER A 311 23.02 -8.03 -12.97
N ARG A 312 23.98 -7.10 -12.94
CA ARG A 312 25.07 -6.94 -13.93
C ARG A 312 26.50 -6.94 -13.38
N PHE A 313 26.71 -6.92 -12.06
CA PHE A 313 28.07 -6.84 -11.53
C PHE A 313 28.89 -8.09 -11.79
N THR A 314 28.28 -9.27 -11.81
CA THR A 314 29.01 -10.52 -11.98
C THR A 314 29.50 -10.72 -13.42
N GLU A 315 28.70 -10.46 -14.46
CA GLU A 315 29.12 -10.76 -15.84
C GLU A 315 30.17 -9.80 -16.43
N GLU A 316 30.12 -8.49 -16.13
CA GLU A 316 31.12 -7.53 -16.64
C GLU A 316 32.42 -7.55 -15.84
N GLU A 317 32.37 -7.86 -14.53
CA GLU A 317 33.56 -8.02 -13.70
C GLU A 317 34.24 -9.38 -13.95
N ASP A 318 33.48 -10.47 -14.21
CA ASP A 318 34.05 -11.75 -14.67
C ASP A 318 34.58 -11.66 -16.10
N LYS A 319 33.92 -10.96 -17.02
CA LYS A 319 34.49 -10.76 -18.37
C LYS A 319 35.79 -9.97 -18.31
N ASN A 320 35.87 -8.93 -17.50
CA ASN A 320 37.10 -8.14 -17.35
C ASN A 320 38.21 -8.87 -16.56
N SER A 321 37.86 -9.76 -15.63
CA SER A 321 38.82 -10.61 -14.91
C SER A 321 39.35 -11.74 -15.81
N LEU A 322 38.47 -12.41 -16.57
CA LEU A 322 38.83 -13.45 -17.54
C LEU A 322 39.62 -12.88 -18.73
N GLN A 323 39.33 -11.66 -19.19
CA GLN A 323 40.09 -10.98 -20.23
C GLN A 323 41.47 -10.53 -19.74
N LYS A 324 41.63 -10.20 -18.44
CA LYS A 324 42.95 -10.00 -17.81
C LYS A 324 43.74 -11.29 -17.66
N ILE A 325 43.08 -12.43 -17.42
CA ILE A 325 43.72 -13.75 -17.30
C ILE A 325 44.09 -14.31 -18.70
N GLY A 326 43.30 -14.01 -19.73
CA GLY A 326 43.52 -14.45 -21.12
C GLY A 326 44.67 -13.76 -21.86
N ILE A 327 45.25 -12.70 -21.31
CA ILE A 327 46.42 -12.01 -21.91
C ILE A 327 47.75 -12.65 -21.45
N LEU A 328 47.75 -13.54 -20.45
CA LEU A 328 49.00 -14.06 -19.86
C LEU A 328 49.47 -15.44 -20.33
N ASN A 329 48.82 -16.09 -21.29
CA ASN A 329 49.22 -17.42 -21.74
C ASN A 329 49.20 -17.53 -23.26
N TYR A 330 50.30 -17.19 -23.94
CA TYR A 330 50.85 -17.95 -25.07
C TYR A 330 52.26 -17.44 -25.39
N ALA A 331 53.28 -18.13 -24.89
CA ALA A 331 54.62 -18.13 -25.45
C ALA A 331 55.31 -19.47 -25.15
N ILE A 332 54.98 -20.49 -25.94
CA ILE A 332 55.85 -21.66 -26.12
C ILE A 332 56.44 -21.49 -27.51
N ILE A 333 57.68 -21.01 -27.54
CA ILE A 333 58.53 -20.99 -28.73
C ILE A 333 59.30 -22.31 -28.71
N CYS A 334 59.18 -23.09 -29.79
CA CYS A 334 60.08 -24.20 -30.07
C CYS A 334 61.49 -23.66 -30.37
N LEU A 335 62.48 -24.26 -29.71
CA LEU A 335 63.85 -24.40 -30.21
C LEU A 335 64.16 -25.89 -30.31
#